data_AF-A0A3D3Z8P7-F1
#
_entry.id   AF-A0A3D3Z8P7-F1
#
_cell.length_a   1.000
_cell.length_b   1.000
_cell.length_c   1.000
_cell.angle_alpha   90.00
_cell.angle_beta   90.00
_cell.angle_gamma   90.00
#
_symmetry.space_group_name_H-M   'P 1'
#
loop_
_entity.id
_entity.type
_entity.pdbx_description
1 polymer ?
#
loop_
_entity_poly.entity_id
_entity_poly.type
_entity_poly.pdbx_seq_one_letter_code
_entity_poly.pdbx_strand_id
1 'polypeptide(L)'
;ASVTGENFVGLFGFEMTWPEDKQLGHISTFNTPGWQTRDQEDFSDVTTALENYYRALTTVPGSVSQFNHPNTIYGDFERFNHYSAEYDEAVSLLEIAGEDGVVDCGYYNLALDKGWHVAPANNQNNHNGQWGDASDARTVVLAKSLTEESLYAAMKDRRVYATQDSDLAISYELNGAVMGSILPESEEAEITVFLSDPTDAAIGNVEVIADGG
;
A
#
# COMPACT_ATOMS: atom_id res chain seq x y z
N ALA A 1 -0.16 -7.76 24.35
CA ALA A 1 1.29 -8.03 24.39
C ALA A 1 1.84 -7.64 23.05
N SER A 2 2.92 -6.86 22.98
CA SER A 2 3.60 -6.62 21.70
C SER A 2 4.17 -7.95 21.21
N VAL A 3 3.90 -8.30 19.95
CA VAL A 3 4.41 -9.51 19.27
C VAL A 3 5.81 -9.27 18.68
N THR A 4 6.47 -8.18 19.06
CA THR A 4 7.79 -7.76 18.56
C THR A 4 8.93 -8.43 19.32
N GLY A 5 9.92 -8.95 18.57
CA GLY A 5 11.18 -9.51 19.05
C GLY A 5 12.38 -8.92 18.29
N GLU A 6 13.55 -9.54 18.40
CA GLU A 6 14.79 -9.03 17.79
C GLU A 6 14.76 -9.01 16.25
N ASN A 7 14.18 -10.07 15.66
CA ASN A 7 14.15 -10.27 14.20
C ASN A 7 12.74 -10.19 13.61
N PHE A 8 11.77 -9.71 14.39
CA PHE A 8 10.38 -9.66 13.96
C PHE A 8 9.66 -8.51 14.65
N VAL A 9 8.95 -7.71 13.87
CA VAL A 9 8.10 -6.63 14.36
C VAL A 9 6.68 -6.94 13.88
N GLY A 10 5.74 -7.08 14.82
CA GLY A 10 4.34 -7.20 14.45
C GLY A 10 3.65 -5.84 14.51
N LEU A 11 3.00 -5.47 13.42
CA LEU A 11 2.28 -4.21 13.30
C LEU A 11 0.80 -4.44 13.60
N PHE A 12 0.23 -3.60 14.46
CA PHE A 12 -1.22 -3.59 14.67
C PHE A 12 -1.89 -2.88 13.49
N GLY A 13 -2.95 -3.50 12.98
CA GLY A 13 -3.83 -2.89 11.99
C GLY A 13 -5.19 -3.57 11.96
N PHE A 14 -6.11 -2.98 11.20
CA PHE A 14 -7.44 -3.50 10.94
C PHE A 14 -7.83 -3.21 9.49
N GLU A 15 -8.74 -4.01 8.94
CA GLU A 15 -9.36 -3.73 7.64
C GLU A 15 -10.74 -3.11 7.87
N MET A 16 -10.96 -1.91 7.34
CA MET A 16 -12.30 -1.36 7.15
C MET A 16 -12.94 -2.08 5.98
N THR A 17 -13.86 -2.99 6.30
CA THR A 17 -14.56 -3.84 5.35
C THR A 17 -16.01 -3.39 5.25
N TRP A 18 -16.48 -2.95 4.08
CA TRP A 18 -17.92 -2.82 3.79
C TRP A 18 -18.45 -4.09 3.13
N PRO A 19 -19.74 -4.45 3.31
CA PRO A 19 -20.28 -5.63 2.63
C PRO A 19 -20.27 -5.46 1.11
N GLU A 20 -20.16 -6.58 0.38
CA GLU A 20 -20.05 -6.61 -1.09
C GLU A 20 -21.16 -5.83 -1.81
N ASP A 21 -22.38 -5.78 -1.27
CA ASP A 21 -23.49 -5.04 -1.87
C ASP A 21 -23.29 -3.51 -1.83
N LYS A 22 -22.31 -3.00 -1.08
CA LYS A 22 -21.97 -1.58 -0.98
C LYS A 22 -20.95 -1.13 -2.01
N GLN A 23 -20.11 -2.03 -2.52
CA GLN A 23 -19.13 -1.75 -3.57
C GLN A 23 -18.17 -0.57 -3.24
N LEU A 24 -17.79 -0.39 -1.96
CA LEU A 24 -16.89 0.70 -1.55
C LEU A 24 -15.40 0.33 -1.55
N GLY A 25 -15.05 -0.96 -1.60
CA GLY A 25 -13.69 -1.46 -1.44
C GLY A 25 -13.31 -1.66 0.04
N HIS A 26 -12.13 -2.22 0.32
CA HIS A 26 -11.65 -2.42 1.69
C HIS A 26 -10.34 -1.65 1.94
N ILE A 27 -10.15 -1.17 3.16
CA ILE A 27 -8.98 -0.36 3.51
C ILE A 27 -8.30 -0.88 4.77
N SER A 28 -7.08 -1.38 4.64
CA SER A 28 -6.23 -1.69 5.79
C SER A 28 -5.69 -0.39 6.38
N THR A 29 -5.69 -0.28 7.71
CA THR A 29 -5.16 0.90 8.42
C THR A 29 -4.31 0.46 9.60
N PHE A 30 -3.14 1.10 9.72
CA PHE A 30 -2.11 0.79 10.72
C PHE A 30 -1.76 2.02 11.56
N ASN A 31 -1.02 1.80 12.66
CA ASN A 31 -0.56 2.85 13.57
C ASN A 31 -1.68 3.75 14.11
N THR A 32 -2.79 3.14 14.53
CA THR A 32 -3.94 3.82 15.13
C THR A 32 -4.10 3.50 16.61
N PRO A 33 -4.75 4.36 17.41
CA PRO A 33 -5.03 4.06 18.81
C PRO A 33 -6.04 2.92 19.02
N GLY A 34 -6.70 2.46 17.96
CA GLY A 34 -7.68 1.38 17.95
C GLY A 34 -8.28 1.15 16.56
N TRP A 35 -9.23 0.23 16.44
CA TRP A 35 -9.92 -0.05 15.19
C TRP A 35 -11.20 0.80 15.03
N GLN A 36 -11.58 1.03 13.78
CA GLN A 36 -12.91 1.51 13.38
C GLN A 36 -13.69 0.33 12.76
N THR A 37 -15.01 0.43 12.66
CA THR A 37 -15.88 -0.55 12.01
C THR A 37 -16.96 0.15 11.19
N ARG A 38 -17.33 -0.46 10.06
CA ARG A 38 -18.43 -0.03 9.18
C ARG A 38 -19.78 0.15 9.91
N ASP A 39 -19.95 -0.44 11.08
CA ASP A 39 -21.20 -0.36 11.86
C ASP A 39 -21.33 0.96 12.64
N GLN A 40 -20.27 1.80 12.66
CA GLN A 40 -20.35 3.14 13.23
C GLN A 40 -21.22 4.05 12.34
N GLU A 41 -21.96 4.97 12.97
CA GLU A 41 -22.97 5.82 12.31
C GLU A 41 -22.42 6.49 11.04
N ASP A 42 -21.25 7.12 11.14
CA ASP A 42 -20.59 7.85 10.03
C ASP A 42 -20.18 6.96 8.84
N PHE A 43 -20.06 5.65 9.04
CA PHE A 43 -19.56 4.71 8.03
C PHE A 43 -20.64 3.73 7.53
N SER A 44 -21.88 3.89 7.99
CA SER A 44 -22.98 2.98 7.67
C SER A 44 -23.80 3.38 6.42
N ASP A 45 -23.86 4.68 6.11
CA ASP A 45 -24.52 5.19 4.90
C ASP A 45 -23.57 5.11 3.70
N VAL A 46 -23.87 4.20 2.77
CA VAL A 46 -23.05 3.95 1.57
C VAL A 46 -22.75 5.22 0.76
N THR A 47 -23.63 6.21 0.77
CA THR A 47 -23.46 7.43 -0.04
C THR A 47 -22.40 8.39 0.51
N THR A 48 -22.03 8.25 1.79
CA THR A 48 -21.07 9.14 2.45
C THR A 48 -19.95 8.38 3.18
N ALA A 49 -20.11 7.07 3.39
CA ALA A 49 -19.24 6.27 4.25
C ALA A 49 -17.77 6.31 3.82
N LEU A 50 -17.50 6.20 2.51
CA LEU A 50 -16.13 6.19 2.00
C LEU A 50 -15.42 7.53 2.26
N GLU A 51 -16.05 8.65 1.89
CA GLU A 51 -15.47 9.98 2.11
C GLU A 51 -15.38 10.33 3.60
N ASN A 52 -16.37 9.93 4.41
CA ASN A 52 -16.31 10.07 5.86
C ASN A 52 -15.15 9.28 6.45
N TYR A 53 -14.87 8.09 5.94
CA TYR A 53 -13.72 7.30 6.40
C TYR A 53 -12.40 7.94 5.99
N TYR A 54 -12.25 8.42 4.75
CA TYR A 54 -11.08 9.21 4.35
C TYR A 54 -10.84 10.40 5.28
N ARG A 55 -11.91 11.16 5.60
CA ARG A 55 -11.82 12.27 6.56
C ARG A 55 -11.36 11.79 7.93
N ALA A 56 -11.88 10.67 8.43
CA ALA A 56 -11.46 10.11 9.72
C ALA A 56 -9.98 9.73 9.73
N LEU A 57 -9.44 9.16 8.64
CA LEU A 57 -8.02 8.80 8.52
C LEU A 57 -7.10 10.02 8.71
N THR A 58 -7.47 11.19 8.16
CA THR A 58 -6.69 12.43 8.31
C THR A 58 -6.57 12.91 9.77
N THR A 59 -7.47 12.46 10.65
CA THR A 59 -7.49 12.89 12.05
C THR A 59 -6.54 12.09 12.95
N VAL A 60 -5.85 11.09 12.41
CA VAL A 60 -4.92 10.22 13.13
C VAL A 60 -3.50 10.42 12.59
N PRO A 61 -2.72 11.37 13.15
CA PRO A 61 -1.37 11.66 12.69
C PRO A 61 -0.46 10.43 12.74
N GLY A 62 0.22 10.16 11.62
CA GLY A 62 1.15 9.04 11.51
C GLY A 62 0.49 7.69 11.23
N SER A 63 -0.84 7.65 11.09
CA SER A 63 -1.51 6.47 10.52
C SER A 63 -1.04 6.23 9.08
N VAL A 64 -1.13 4.97 8.67
CA VAL A 64 -0.86 4.55 7.29
C VAL A 64 -2.03 3.70 6.84
N SER A 65 -2.61 4.05 5.70
CA SER A 65 -3.70 3.28 5.10
C SER A 65 -3.33 2.73 3.73
N GLN A 66 -3.98 1.62 3.38
CA GLN A 66 -3.79 0.88 2.14
C GLN A 66 -5.15 0.60 1.49
N PHE A 67 -5.25 0.85 0.19
CA PHE A 67 -6.33 0.31 -0.64
C PHE A 67 -6.11 -1.20 -0.86
N ASN A 68 -7.04 -2.04 -0.44
CA ASN A 68 -6.92 -3.50 -0.57
C ASN A 68 -7.80 -4.03 -1.71
N HIS A 69 -7.27 -5.03 -2.43
CA HIS A 69 -7.92 -5.84 -3.47
C HIS A 69 -9.07 -5.15 -4.25
N PRO A 70 -8.87 -3.94 -4.81
CA PRO A 70 -9.91 -3.27 -5.58
C PRO A 70 -10.42 -4.17 -6.70
N ASN A 71 -11.74 -4.37 -6.76
CA ASN A 71 -12.36 -5.19 -7.80
C ASN A 71 -13.87 -4.91 -7.91
N THR A 72 -14.55 -5.66 -8.77
CA THR A 72 -16.00 -5.54 -9.01
C THR A 72 -16.88 -6.30 -8.00
N ILE A 73 -16.28 -6.98 -7.03
CA ILE A 73 -16.96 -7.75 -5.97
C ILE A 73 -17.01 -6.94 -4.66
N TYR A 74 -15.89 -6.36 -4.24
CA TYR A 74 -15.79 -5.56 -3.00
C TYR A 74 -15.94 -4.06 -3.27
N GLY A 75 -15.58 -3.61 -4.47
CA GLY A 75 -15.57 -2.21 -4.88
C GLY A 75 -14.18 -1.72 -5.25
N ASP A 76 -14.13 -0.60 -5.96
CA ASP A 76 -12.92 0.05 -6.46
C ASP A 76 -12.80 1.50 -5.97
N PHE A 77 -13.33 1.77 -4.78
CA PHE A 77 -13.29 3.08 -4.12
C PHE A 77 -13.95 4.18 -4.97
N GLU A 78 -15.09 3.85 -5.58
CA GLU A 78 -15.77 4.70 -6.56
C GLU A 78 -14.84 5.11 -7.73
N ARG A 79 -14.02 4.17 -8.20
CA ARG A 79 -12.93 4.39 -9.17
C ARG A 79 -11.86 5.37 -8.65
N PHE A 80 -11.44 5.21 -7.40
CA PHE A 80 -10.51 6.08 -6.69
C PHE A 80 -10.88 7.57 -6.74
N ASN A 81 -12.17 7.87 -6.67
CA ASN A 81 -12.66 9.24 -6.61
C ASN A 81 -12.32 9.90 -5.26
N HIS A 82 -12.69 11.18 -5.10
CA HIS A 82 -12.50 11.95 -3.87
C HIS A 82 -11.04 12.26 -3.52
N TYR A 83 -10.13 12.18 -4.48
CA TYR A 83 -8.75 12.62 -4.27
C TYR A 83 -8.69 14.02 -3.63
N SER A 84 -7.88 14.13 -2.58
CA SER A 84 -7.43 15.39 -2.02
C SER A 84 -6.03 15.19 -1.46
N ALA A 85 -5.23 16.26 -1.39
CA ALA A 85 -3.88 16.17 -0.82
C ALA A 85 -3.87 15.66 0.64
N GLU A 86 -4.93 15.94 1.41
CA GLU A 86 -5.06 15.46 2.79
C GLU A 86 -5.33 13.95 2.85
N TYR A 87 -6.15 13.42 1.94
CA TYR A 87 -6.44 11.98 1.88
C TYR A 87 -5.26 11.20 1.31
N ASP A 88 -4.57 11.78 0.32
CA ASP A 88 -3.34 11.25 -0.28
C ASP A 88 -2.19 11.11 0.73
N GLU A 89 -2.10 12.00 1.71
CA GLU A 89 -1.13 11.85 2.80
C GLU A 89 -1.48 10.67 3.73
N ALA A 90 -2.77 10.37 3.90
CA ALA A 90 -3.24 9.32 4.80
C ALA A 90 -3.23 7.92 4.16
N VAL A 91 -3.43 7.82 2.84
CA VAL A 91 -3.43 6.55 2.09
C VAL A 91 -2.21 6.48 1.19
N SER A 92 -1.21 5.69 1.57
CA SER A 92 0.08 5.66 0.90
C SER A 92 0.40 4.34 0.20
N LEU A 93 -0.47 3.33 0.31
CA LEU A 93 -0.25 1.99 -0.23
C LEU A 93 -1.47 1.52 -1.06
N LEU A 94 -1.23 0.68 -2.06
CA LEU A 94 -2.27 0.01 -2.83
C LEU A 94 -1.86 -1.42 -3.12
N GLU A 95 -2.77 -2.35 -2.87
CA GLU A 95 -2.56 -3.76 -3.14
C GLU A 95 -2.61 -4.08 -4.64
N ILE A 96 -1.55 -4.70 -5.16
CA ILE A 96 -1.46 -5.15 -6.56
C ILE A 96 -1.47 -6.68 -6.71
N ALA A 97 -1.28 -7.42 -5.61
CA ALA A 97 -1.49 -8.86 -5.57
C ALA A 97 -2.03 -9.26 -4.20
N GLY A 98 -3.17 -9.95 -4.23
CA GLY A 98 -3.95 -10.36 -3.06
C GLY A 98 -3.81 -11.84 -2.71
N GLU A 99 -4.92 -12.45 -2.28
CA GLU A 99 -5.00 -13.85 -1.83
C GLU A 99 -4.49 -14.87 -2.85
N ASP A 100 -4.80 -14.68 -4.14
CA ASP A 100 -4.39 -15.60 -5.21
C ASP A 100 -2.95 -15.36 -5.70
N GLY A 101 -2.30 -14.28 -5.23
CA GLY A 101 -0.97 -13.86 -5.66
C GLY A 101 -0.91 -13.42 -7.13
N VAL A 102 -2.04 -13.21 -7.81
CA VAL A 102 -2.04 -12.71 -9.18
C VAL A 102 -1.80 -11.21 -9.16
N VAL A 103 -0.79 -10.75 -9.91
CA VAL A 103 -0.48 -9.33 -10.03
C VAL A 103 -1.46 -8.66 -11.00
N ASP A 104 -2.15 -7.62 -10.55
CA ASP A 104 -2.99 -6.73 -11.34
C ASP A 104 -2.63 -5.26 -11.08
N CYS A 105 -1.95 -4.64 -12.04
CA CYS A 105 -1.59 -3.22 -11.97
C CYS A 105 -2.70 -2.29 -12.52
N GLY A 106 -3.83 -2.81 -13.01
CA GLY A 106 -4.88 -1.99 -13.63
C GLY A 106 -5.48 -0.95 -12.70
N TYR A 107 -5.76 -1.33 -11.44
CA TYR A 107 -6.24 -0.40 -10.43
C TYR A 107 -5.14 0.47 -9.84
N TYR A 108 -3.91 -0.03 -9.77
CA TYR A 108 -2.74 0.78 -9.40
C TYR A 108 -2.58 1.96 -10.36
N ASN A 109 -2.54 1.67 -11.65
CA ASN A 109 -2.47 2.67 -12.71
C ASN A 109 -3.65 3.64 -12.67
N LEU A 110 -4.88 3.13 -12.44
CA LEU A 110 -6.06 3.98 -12.29
C LEU A 110 -5.96 4.94 -11.10
N ALA A 111 -5.43 4.50 -9.96
CA ALA A 111 -5.25 5.36 -8.79
C ALA A 111 -4.22 6.47 -9.06
N LEU A 112 -3.10 6.14 -9.69
CA LEU A 112 -2.08 7.11 -10.11
C LEU A 112 -2.66 8.12 -11.12
N ASP A 113 -3.43 7.67 -12.12
CA ASP A 113 -4.14 8.53 -13.08
C ASP A 113 -5.16 9.48 -12.40
N LYS A 114 -5.66 9.11 -11.22
CA LYS A 114 -6.55 9.93 -10.39
C LYS A 114 -5.81 10.92 -9.48
N GLY A 115 -4.47 10.89 -9.50
CA GLY A 115 -3.60 11.79 -8.76
C GLY A 115 -3.13 11.24 -7.40
N TRP A 116 -3.51 10.01 -7.04
CA TRP A 116 -3.04 9.40 -5.80
C TRP A 116 -1.55 9.04 -5.92
N HIS A 117 -0.81 9.24 -4.83
CA HIS A 117 0.55 8.78 -4.65
C HIS A 117 0.53 7.58 -3.71
N VAL A 118 0.47 6.38 -4.29
CA VAL A 118 0.46 5.12 -3.57
C VAL A 118 1.63 4.24 -4.02
N ALA A 119 2.25 3.53 -3.09
CA ALA A 119 3.23 2.49 -3.41
C ALA A 119 2.54 1.14 -3.59
N PRO A 120 3.02 0.29 -4.51
CA PRO A 120 2.46 -1.04 -4.71
C PRO A 120 2.83 -1.94 -3.53
N ALA A 121 1.84 -2.66 -3.03
CA ALA A 121 1.97 -3.62 -1.94
C ALA A 121 1.36 -4.97 -2.35
N ASN A 122 1.91 -6.05 -1.79
CA ASN A 122 1.33 -7.39 -1.87
C ASN A 122 0.86 -7.82 -0.48
N ASN A 123 -0.29 -8.47 -0.41
CA ASN A 123 -0.75 -9.09 0.83
C ASN A 123 -1.57 -10.35 0.55
N GLN A 124 -1.58 -11.28 1.50
CA GLN A 124 -2.15 -12.60 1.27
C GLN A 124 -3.64 -12.71 1.58
N ASN A 125 -4.26 -11.66 2.18
CA ASN A 125 -5.62 -11.69 2.72
C ASN A 125 -6.01 -13.05 3.36
N ASN A 126 -5.10 -13.61 4.15
CA ASN A 126 -5.16 -15.03 4.49
C ASN A 126 -6.25 -15.30 5.54
N HIS A 127 -7.08 -16.31 5.31
CA HIS A 127 -8.13 -16.75 6.24
C HIS A 127 -7.94 -18.21 6.71
N ASN A 128 -6.90 -18.88 6.23
CA ASN A 128 -6.68 -20.32 6.36
C ASN A 128 -5.57 -20.69 7.35
N GLY A 129 -4.91 -19.70 7.97
CA GLY A 129 -3.92 -19.91 9.03
C GLY A 129 -2.47 -20.10 8.57
N GLN A 130 -2.20 -19.99 7.26
CA GLN A 130 -0.85 -20.08 6.67
C GLN A 130 -0.11 -18.73 6.70
N TRP A 131 -0.14 -18.04 7.85
CA TRP A 131 0.31 -16.64 7.97
C TRP A 131 1.76 -16.46 7.52
N GLY A 132 1.97 -15.75 6.40
CA GLY A 132 3.29 -15.50 5.82
C GLY A 132 3.80 -16.58 4.85
N ASP A 133 2.98 -17.60 4.55
CA ASP A 133 3.35 -18.78 3.75
C ASP A 133 2.23 -19.21 2.77
N ALA A 134 1.19 -18.39 2.57
CA ALA A 134 0.11 -18.73 1.63
C ALA A 134 0.49 -18.50 0.15
N SER A 135 1.42 -17.59 -0.13
CA SER A 135 1.95 -17.30 -1.46
C SER A 135 3.35 -16.66 -1.36
N ASP A 136 4.05 -16.60 -2.50
CA ASP A 136 5.35 -15.94 -2.60
C ASP A 136 5.27 -14.40 -2.67
N ALA A 137 4.05 -13.84 -2.73
CA ALA A 137 3.83 -12.40 -2.82
C ALA A 137 4.24 -11.69 -1.52
N ARG A 138 5.13 -10.70 -1.62
CA ARG A 138 5.70 -9.94 -0.50
C ARG A 138 5.66 -8.44 -0.74
N THR A 139 5.40 -7.71 0.34
CA THR A 139 5.65 -6.27 0.43
C THR A 139 7.01 -6.07 1.08
N VAL A 140 7.89 -5.32 0.44
CA VAL A 140 9.19 -4.94 1.02
C VAL A 140 9.16 -3.47 1.40
N VAL A 141 9.52 -3.19 2.65
CA VAL A 141 9.56 -1.83 3.21
C VAL A 141 11.02 -1.41 3.40
N LEU A 142 11.45 -0.39 2.66
CA LEU A 142 12.79 0.20 2.75
C LEU A 142 12.87 1.11 3.98
N ALA A 143 13.05 0.50 5.16
CA ALA A 143 13.15 1.18 6.44
C ALA A 143 14.61 1.31 6.92
N LYS A 144 14.87 2.33 7.75
CA LYS A 144 16.19 2.57 8.36
C LYS A 144 16.58 1.51 9.41
N SER A 145 15.59 0.90 10.04
CA SER A 145 15.76 -0.14 11.06
C SER A 145 14.50 -1.00 11.18
N LEU A 146 14.63 -2.21 11.74
CA LEU A 146 13.51 -3.09 12.02
C LEU A 146 12.81 -2.68 13.34
N THR A 147 12.07 -1.58 13.29
CA THR A 147 11.26 -1.07 14.42
C THR A 147 9.90 -0.61 13.92
N GLU A 148 8.86 -0.66 14.76
CA GLU A 148 7.50 -0.21 14.39
C GLU A 148 7.52 1.22 13.82
N GLU A 149 8.20 2.14 14.50
CA GLU A 149 8.35 3.54 14.07
C GLU A 149 9.02 3.67 12.69
N SER A 150 10.14 2.96 12.45
CA SER A 150 10.84 3.03 11.16
C SER A 150 10.02 2.42 10.02
N LEU A 151 9.27 1.35 10.30
CA LEU A 151 8.39 0.72 9.32
C LEU A 151 7.20 1.63 8.96
N TYR A 152 6.53 2.22 9.95
CA TYR A 152 5.43 3.16 9.68
C TYR A 152 5.90 4.40 8.93
N ALA A 153 7.05 4.97 9.31
CA ALA A 153 7.63 6.12 8.60
C ALA A 153 7.94 5.77 7.13
N ALA A 154 8.55 4.61 6.88
CA ALA A 154 8.87 4.15 5.54
C ALA A 154 7.60 3.90 4.69
N MET A 155 6.57 3.26 5.24
CA MET A 155 5.31 3.06 4.52
C MET A 155 4.57 4.37 4.24
N LYS A 156 4.55 5.31 5.20
CA LYS A 156 3.98 6.65 5.00
C LYS A 156 4.67 7.40 3.87
N ASP A 157 6.00 7.28 3.79
CA ASP A 157 6.82 7.89 2.74
C ASP A 157 6.89 7.03 1.45
N ARG A 158 6.00 6.04 1.28
CA ARG A 158 5.94 5.16 0.08
C ARG A 158 7.27 4.45 -0.23
N ARG A 159 8.11 4.20 0.77
CA ARG A 159 9.38 3.48 0.63
C ARG A 159 9.12 1.97 0.53
N VAL A 160 8.31 1.58 -0.43
CA VAL A 160 7.73 0.25 -0.53
C VAL A 160 7.77 -0.24 -1.98
N TYR A 161 8.08 -1.52 -2.17
CA TYR A 161 7.85 -2.21 -3.43
C TYR A 161 7.22 -3.59 -3.19
N ALA A 162 6.57 -4.10 -4.23
CA ALA A 162 5.97 -5.41 -4.28
C ALA A 162 6.86 -6.38 -5.07
N THR A 163 6.97 -7.63 -4.60
CA THR A 163 7.72 -8.69 -5.26
C THR A 163 7.05 -10.04 -5.05
N GLN A 164 7.27 -10.99 -5.95
CA GLN A 164 6.97 -12.42 -5.75
C GLN A 164 8.26 -13.24 -5.62
N ASP A 165 9.41 -12.57 -5.65
CA ASP A 165 10.70 -13.14 -5.39
C ASP A 165 11.10 -12.86 -3.93
N SER A 166 11.54 -13.90 -3.23
CA SER A 166 11.81 -13.86 -1.80
C SER A 166 13.12 -13.16 -1.41
N ASP A 167 14.07 -13.00 -2.33
CA ASP A 167 15.36 -12.39 -2.04
C ASP A 167 15.77 -11.26 -3.00
N LEU A 168 14.88 -10.90 -3.94
CA LEU A 168 14.98 -9.66 -4.72
C LEU A 168 14.94 -8.41 -3.81
N ALA A 169 16.06 -7.70 -3.81
CA ALA A 169 16.26 -6.41 -3.16
C ALA A 169 16.36 -5.29 -4.20
N ILE A 170 15.45 -4.31 -4.14
CA ILE A 170 15.44 -3.14 -5.02
C ILE A 170 15.45 -1.85 -4.18
N SER A 171 16.29 -0.90 -4.58
CA SER A 171 16.08 0.50 -4.27
C SER A 171 16.45 1.36 -5.48
N TYR A 172 15.80 2.51 -5.62
CA TYR A 172 16.12 3.42 -6.70
C TYR A 172 15.99 4.86 -6.25
N GLU A 173 16.63 5.75 -7.00
CA GLU A 173 16.56 7.19 -6.84
C GLU A 173 16.18 7.84 -8.18
N LEU A 174 15.34 8.86 -8.12
CA LEU A 174 15.05 9.78 -9.22
C LEU A 174 15.55 11.17 -8.82
N ASN A 175 16.47 11.73 -9.60
CA ASN A 175 17.10 13.04 -9.31
C ASN A 175 17.69 13.10 -7.88
N GLY A 176 18.29 12.00 -7.42
CA GLY A 176 18.86 11.85 -6.08
C GLY A 176 17.85 11.69 -4.95
N ALA A 177 16.55 11.62 -5.25
CA ALA A 177 15.52 11.34 -4.27
C ALA A 177 15.12 9.86 -4.31
N VAL A 178 15.17 9.20 -3.17
CA VAL A 178 14.82 7.77 -3.01
C VAL A 178 13.38 7.45 -3.44
N MET A 179 13.13 6.20 -3.84
CA MET A 179 11.83 5.65 -4.24
C MET A 179 10.68 6.01 -3.30
N GLY A 180 9.53 6.46 -3.83
CA GLY A 180 8.38 6.92 -3.03
C GLY A 180 8.37 8.42 -2.69
N SER A 181 9.45 9.15 -3.01
CA SER A 181 9.45 10.61 -2.90
C SER A 181 8.49 11.24 -3.91
N ILE A 182 7.75 12.27 -3.49
CA ILE A 182 6.97 13.13 -4.40
C ILE A 182 7.88 14.29 -4.81
N LEU A 183 8.07 14.48 -6.11
CA LEU A 183 8.99 15.45 -6.68
C LEU A 183 8.24 16.52 -7.49
N PRO A 184 8.75 17.76 -7.54
CA PRO A 184 8.28 18.73 -8.51
C PRO A 184 8.64 18.28 -9.93
N GLU A 185 7.93 18.84 -10.92
CA GLU A 185 8.26 18.64 -12.33
C GLU A 185 9.71 19.05 -12.65
N SER A 186 10.35 18.29 -13.53
CA SER A 186 11.71 18.51 -14.00
C SER A 186 11.80 18.19 -15.50
N GLU A 187 12.62 18.94 -16.23
CA GLU A 187 12.92 18.65 -17.64
C GLU A 187 13.92 17.50 -17.81
N GLU A 188 14.70 17.21 -16.77
CA GLU A 188 15.70 16.14 -16.75
C GLU A 188 15.35 15.09 -15.67
N ALA A 189 15.63 13.82 -15.99
CA ALA A 189 15.44 12.68 -15.11
C ALA A 189 16.71 11.83 -15.07
N GLU A 190 17.39 11.81 -13.92
CA GLU A 190 18.47 10.89 -13.60
C GLU A 190 17.93 9.76 -12.73
N ILE A 191 18.01 8.53 -13.23
CA ILE A 191 17.53 7.33 -12.53
C ILE A 191 18.73 6.48 -12.13
N THR A 192 18.88 6.23 -10.83
CA THR A 192 19.86 5.29 -10.29
C THR A 192 19.13 4.11 -9.68
N VAL A 193 19.49 2.89 -10.08
CA VAL A 193 18.86 1.66 -9.58
C VAL A 193 19.91 0.79 -8.91
N PHE A 194 19.60 0.34 -7.70
CA PHE A 194 20.33 -0.69 -6.97
C PHE A 194 19.46 -1.94 -6.94
N LEU A 195 20.03 -3.05 -7.41
CA LEU A 195 19.32 -4.32 -7.49
C LEU A 195 20.25 -5.44 -7.06
N SER A 196 19.75 -6.31 -6.20
CA SER A 196 20.40 -7.56 -5.81
C SER A 196 19.38 -8.67 -5.82
N ASP A 197 19.74 -9.76 -6.49
CA ASP A 197 18.98 -11.01 -6.56
C ASP A 197 20.04 -12.12 -6.55
N PRO A 198 20.35 -12.68 -5.36
CA PRO A 198 21.49 -13.57 -5.21
C PRO A 198 21.19 -15.02 -5.61
N THR A 199 19.91 -15.44 -5.72
CA THR A 199 19.58 -16.80 -6.16
C THR A 199 19.45 -16.95 -7.67
N ASP A 200 19.24 -15.85 -8.39
CA ASP A 200 18.96 -15.92 -9.82
C ASP A 200 20.15 -15.58 -10.70
N ALA A 201 20.29 -16.34 -11.79
CA ALA A 201 21.43 -16.20 -12.71
C ALA A 201 21.37 -14.91 -13.54
N ALA A 202 20.19 -14.30 -13.67
CA ALA A 202 19.98 -13.05 -14.38
C ALA A 202 18.74 -12.31 -13.85
N ILE A 203 18.90 -11.02 -13.58
CA ILE A 203 17.89 -10.09 -13.05
C ILE A 203 16.76 -9.75 -14.06
N GLY A 204 16.96 -10.06 -15.35
CA GLY A 204 15.99 -9.74 -16.40
C GLY A 204 16.07 -8.28 -16.89
N ASN A 205 14.91 -7.67 -17.15
CA ASN A 205 14.79 -6.31 -17.68
C ASN A 205 14.34 -5.35 -16.57
N VAL A 206 14.88 -4.13 -16.58
CA VAL A 206 14.40 -3.01 -15.77
C VAL A 206 13.75 -2.01 -16.70
N GLU A 207 12.47 -1.72 -16.48
CA GLU A 207 11.68 -0.80 -17.28
C GLU A 207 11.22 0.38 -16.43
N VAL A 208 11.26 1.56 -17.03
CA VAL A 208 10.65 2.77 -16.47
C VAL A 208 9.39 3.00 -17.30
N ILE A 209 8.24 2.92 -16.64
CA ILE A 209 6.94 3.12 -17.27
C ILE A 209 6.52 4.57 -17.00
N ALA A 210 6.11 5.25 -18.06
CA ALA A 210 5.50 6.57 -18.00
C ALA A 210 4.18 6.52 -18.78
N ASP A 211 3.22 7.35 -18.36
CA ASP A 211 1.85 7.46 -18.87
C ASP A 211 0.96 6.21 -18.66
N GLY A 212 -0.30 6.44 -18.28
CA GLY A 212 -1.29 5.39 -17.99
C GLY A 212 -1.17 4.86 -16.55
N GLY A 213 -1.03 5.78 -15.60
CA GLY A 213 -0.63 5.59 -14.21
C GLY A 213 0.78 6.06 -13.93
#